data_AF-A0A843GXF5-F1
#
_entry.id   AF-A0A843GXF5-F1
#
_cell.length_a   1.000
_cell.length_b   1.000
_cell.length_c   1.000
_cell.angle_alpha   90.00
_cell.angle_beta   90.00
_cell.angle_gamma   90.00
#
_symmetry.space_group_name_H-M   'P 1'
#
loop_
_entity.id
_entity.type
_entity.pdbx_description
1 polymer ?
#
loop_
_entity_poly.entity_id
_entity_poly.type
_entity_poly.pdbx_seq_one_letter_code
_entity_poly.pdbx_strand_id
1 'polypeptide(L)'
;MSENSSLNIDNLIIYLLLIALPIFLFFVSFMLGRYPVAPIDVVKTILSPIFPQLAVSPGLNSIVFTIRLPRIIAALLVGAALSIAGASFQGIFKNPLVSPDLLGVSMGAGFGAAVAILANAG
;
A
#
# COMPACT_ATOMS: atom_id res chain seq x y z
N MET A 1 31.03 16.98 -22.55
CA MET A 1 29.64 16.85 -23.03
C MET A 1 29.03 15.46 -22.80
N SER A 2 29.78 14.46 -22.30
CA SER A 2 29.29 13.06 -22.13
C SER A 2 28.88 12.68 -20.69
N GLU A 3 28.94 13.60 -19.72
CA GLU A 3 28.72 13.29 -18.30
C GLU A 3 27.24 13.42 -17.87
N ASN A 4 26.39 14.03 -18.70
CA ASN A 4 24.96 14.22 -18.41
C ASN A 4 24.07 13.04 -18.81
N SER A 5 24.58 12.06 -19.55
CA SER A 5 23.78 10.91 -20.01
C SER A 5 23.68 9.79 -18.98
N SER A 6 24.70 9.56 -18.17
CA SER A 6 24.68 8.56 -17.08
C SER A 6 23.75 8.98 -15.94
N LEU A 7 23.80 10.25 -15.53
CA LEU A 7 22.95 10.82 -14.47
C LEU A 7 21.45 10.70 -14.77
N ASN A 8 21.05 10.63 -16.04
CA ASN A 8 19.65 10.52 -16.44
C ASN A 8 19.15 9.07 -16.43
N ILE A 9 20.03 8.10 -16.73
CA ILE A 9 19.68 6.67 -16.72
C ILE A 9 19.47 6.17 -15.29
N ASP A 10 20.33 6.57 -14.34
CA ASP A 10 20.20 6.15 -12.95
C ASP A 10 18.90 6.68 -12.31
N ASN A 11 18.56 7.94 -12.56
CA ASN A 11 17.30 8.53 -12.10
C ASN A 11 16.09 7.88 -12.79
N LEU A 12 16.18 7.57 -14.08
CA LEU A 12 15.12 6.86 -14.81
C LEU A 12 14.87 5.47 -14.21
N ILE A 13 15.93 4.73 -13.84
CA ILE A 13 15.82 3.44 -13.16
C ILE A 13 15.15 3.61 -11.80
N ILE A 14 15.52 4.63 -11.03
CA ILE A 14 14.91 4.91 -9.72
C ILE A 14 13.41 5.21 -9.86
N TYR A 15 13.02 6.05 -10.81
CA TYR A 15 11.60 6.36 -11.05
C TYR A 15 10.81 5.14 -11.52
N LEU A 16 11.39 4.33 -12.42
CA LEU A 16 10.79 3.07 -12.84
C LEU A 16 10.61 2.12 -11.66
N LEU A 17 11.61 2.01 -10.78
CA LEU A 17 11.55 1.15 -9.61
C LEU A 17 10.50 1.62 -8.61
N LEU A 18 10.42 2.93 -8.34
CA LEU A 18 9.42 3.52 -7.45
C LEU A 18 7.98 3.26 -7.88
N ILE A 19 7.73 3.14 -9.18
CA ILE A 19 6.40 2.84 -9.72
C ILE A 19 6.18 1.33 -9.86
N ALA A 20 7.15 0.60 -10.40
CA ALA A 20 7.02 -0.82 -10.68
C ALA A 20 6.98 -1.67 -9.40
N LEU A 21 7.75 -1.29 -8.37
CA LEU A 21 7.83 -2.03 -7.11
C LEU A 21 6.47 -2.13 -6.37
N PRO A 22 5.73 -1.03 -6.08
CA PRO A 22 4.44 -1.12 -5.40
C PRO A 22 3.40 -1.89 -6.23
N ILE A 23 3.43 -1.76 -7.55
CA ILE A 23 2.56 -2.54 -8.45
C ILE A 23 2.88 -4.03 -8.35
N PHE A 24 4.16 -4.39 -8.38
CA PHE A 24 4.59 -5.77 -8.21
C PHE A 24 4.18 -6.32 -6.84
N LEU A 25 4.41 -5.56 -5.76
CA LEU A 25 4.03 -5.94 -4.39
C LEU A 25 2.51 -6.08 -4.23
N PHE A 26 1.71 -5.26 -4.92
CA PHE A 26 0.25 -5.40 -4.96
C PHE A 26 -0.15 -6.79 -5.46
N PHE A 27 0.40 -7.25 -6.58
CA PHE A 27 0.11 -8.59 -7.11
C PHE A 27 0.66 -9.71 -6.23
N VAL A 28 1.88 -9.58 -5.71
CA VAL A 28 2.46 -10.56 -4.77
C VAL A 28 1.62 -10.69 -3.51
N SER A 29 1.05 -9.59 -3.01
CA SER A 29 0.17 -9.62 -1.83
C SER A 29 -1.08 -10.45 -2.04
N PHE A 30 -1.56 -10.62 -3.27
CA PHE A 30 -2.67 -11.54 -3.56
C PHE A 30 -2.23 -13.00 -3.57
N MET A 31 -0.96 -13.29 -3.86
CA MET A 31 -0.43 -14.66 -3.84
C MET A 31 -0.16 -15.17 -2.42
N LEU A 32 0.04 -14.26 -1.48
CA LEU A 32 0.29 -14.57 -0.07
C LEU A 32 -1.02 -14.70 0.70
N GLY A 33 -1.32 -15.91 1.21
CA GLY A 33 -2.48 -16.12 2.07
C GLY A 33 -2.81 -17.58 2.35
N ARG A 34 -3.67 -17.82 3.33
CA ARG A 34 -4.11 -19.15 3.76
C ARG A 34 -4.91 -19.90 2.68
N TYR A 35 -5.45 -19.18 1.70
CA TYR A 35 -6.10 -19.73 0.52
C TYR A 35 -5.19 -19.50 -0.68
N PRO A 36 -4.59 -20.54 -1.29
CA PRO A 36 -3.82 -20.37 -2.50
C PRO A 36 -4.77 -19.93 -3.61
N VAL A 37 -4.53 -18.74 -4.18
CA VAL A 37 -5.30 -18.21 -5.30
C VAL A 37 -4.32 -18.01 -6.45
N ALA A 38 -4.61 -18.61 -7.60
CA ALA A 38 -3.75 -18.44 -8.77
C ALA A 38 -3.83 -16.97 -9.25
N PRO A 39 -2.72 -16.37 -9.73
CA PRO A 39 -2.72 -14.99 -10.20
C PRO A 39 -3.75 -14.73 -11.31
N ILE A 40 -3.98 -15.73 -12.16
CA ILE A 40 -4.97 -15.66 -13.23
C ILE A 40 -6.40 -15.52 -12.69
N ASP A 41 -6.71 -16.16 -11.56
CA ASP A 41 -8.05 -16.13 -10.96
C ASP A 41 -8.28 -14.80 -10.22
N VAL A 42 -7.23 -14.20 -9.67
CA VAL A 42 -7.26 -12.84 -9.09
C VAL A 42 -7.60 -11.82 -10.17
N VAL A 43 -6.90 -11.87 -11.31
CA VAL A 43 -7.16 -10.96 -12.44
C VAL A 43 -8.58 -11.16 -12.97
N LYS A 44 -9.01 -12.41 -13.19
CA LYS A 44 -10.39 -12.71 -13.62
C LYS A 44 -11.44 -12.22 -12.63
N THR A 45 -11.19 -12.37 -11.33
CA THR A 45 -12.08 -11.92 -10.26
C THR A 45 -12.13 -10.39 -10.19
N ILE A 46 -11.00 -9.69 -10.33
CA ILE A 46 -10.97 -8.22 -10.40
C ILE A 46 -11.71 -7.72 -11.66
N LEU A 47 -11.62 -8.44 -12.78
CA LEU A 47 -12.31 -8.10 -14.03
C LEU A 47 -13.78 -8.56 -14.09
N SER A 48 -14.23 -9.44 -13.19
CA SER A 48 -15.60 -9.97 -13.20
C SER A 48 -16.71 -8.91 -13.08
N PRO A 49 -16.53 -7.75 -12.40
CA PRO A 49 -17.53 -6.69 -12.41
C PRO A 49 -17.74 -6.05 -13.78
N ILE A 50 -16.74 -6.11 -14.66
CA ILE A 50 -16.78 -5.53 -16.02
C ILE A 50 -17.15 -6.61 -17.05
N PHE A 51 -16.68 -7.84 -16.83
CA PHE A 51 -16.92 -8.99 -17.71
C PHE A 51 -17.50 -10.16 -16.89
N PRO A 52 -18.84 -10.26 -16.80
CA PRO A 52 -19.52 -11.28 -15.97
C PRO A 52 -19.17 -12.72 -16.36
N GLN A 53 -18.77 -12.93 -17.60
CA GLN A 53 -18.36 -14.22 -18.17
C GLN A 53 -16.99 -14.73 -17.70
N LEU A 54 -16.24 -13.93 -16.94
CA LEU A 54 -14.99 -14.33 -16.26
C LEU A 54 -15.20 -14.63 -14.76
N ALA A 55 -16.45 -14.71 -14.31
CA ALA A 55 -16.77 -14.97 -12.91
C ALA A 55 -16.15 -16.29 -12.43
N VAL A 56 -15.25 -16.16 -11.45
CA VAL A 56 -14.70 -17.27 -10.68
C VAL A 56 -15.67 -17.59 -9.53
N SER A 57 -15.48 -18.73 -8.85
CA SER A 57 -16.34 -19.21 -7.77
C SER A 57 -16.73 -18.12 -6.73
N PRO A 58 -17.98 -18.12 -6.22
CA PRO A 58 -18.47 -17.07 -5.31
C PRO A 58 -17.62 -16.87 -4.06
N GLY A 59 -17.05 -17.95 -3.51
CA GLY A 59 -16.17 -17.87 -2.33
C GLY A 59 -14.86 -17.14 -2.59
N LEU A 60 -14.26 -17.31 -3.78
CA LEU A 60 -13.04 -16.58 -4.15
C LEU A 60 -13.33 -15.09 -4.35
N ASN A 61 -14.50 -14.74 -4.90
CA ASN A 61 -14.90 -13.35 -5.07
C ASN A 61 -14.96 -12.61 -3.72
N SER A 62 -15.65 -13.16 -2.71
CA SER A 62 -15.73 -12.55 -1.38
C SER A 62 -14.36 -12.44 -0.70
N ILE A 63 -13.48 -13.44 -0.83
CA ILE A 63 -12.14 -13.37 -0.25
C ILE A 63 -11.32 -12.24 -0.88
N VAL A 64 -11.39 -12.10 -2.20
CA VAL A 64 -10.63 -11.07 -2.93
C VAL A 64 -11.19 -9.68 -2.62
N PHE A 65 -12.50 -9.45 -2.78
CA PHE A 65 -13.09 -8.11 -2.65
C PHE A 65 -13.37 -7.67 -1.22
N THR A 66 -13.76 -8.58 -0.33
CA THR A 66 -14.18 -8.21 1.04
C THR A 66 -13.01 -8.26 2.03
N ILE A 67 -12.00 -9.08 1.76
CA ILE A 67 -10.90 -9.30 2.73
C ILE A 67 -9.57 -8.75 2.20
N ARG A 68 -9.11 -9.21 1.02
CA ARG A 68 -7.75 -8.91 0.54
C ARG A 68 -7.62 -7.51 -0.03
N LEU A 69 -8.48 -7.15 -0.97
CA LEU A 69 -8.44 -5.87 -1.66
C LEU A 69 -8.49 -4.66 -0.69
N PRO A 70 -9.44 -4.55 0.26
CA PRO A 70 -9.48 -3.42 1.18
C PRO A 70 -8.22 -3.35 2.06
N ARG A 71 -7.69 -4.50 2.49
CA ARG A 71 -6.46 -4.56 3.29
C ARG A 71 -5.23 -4.10 2.50
N ILE A 72 -5.10 -4.50 1.24
CA ILE A 72 -3.99 -4.12 0.37
C ILE A 72 -4.04 -2.62 0.08
N ILE A 73 -5.21 -2.09 -0.24
CA ILE A 73 -5.42 -0.65 -0.45
C ILE A 73 -5.07 0.13 0.82
N ALA A 74 -5.55 -0.31 1.99
CA ALA A 74 -5.23 0.33 3.26
C ALA A 74 -3.71 0.34 3.52
N ALA A 75 -3.01 -0.78 3.29
CA ALA A 75 -1.56 -0.85 3.46
C ALA A 75 -0.80 0.11 2.53
N LEU A 76 -1.21 0.20 1.26
CA LEU A 76 -0.61 1.14 0.30
C LEU A 76 -0.85 2.60 0.70
N LEU A 77 -2.07 2.95 1.11
CA LEU A 77 -2.42 4.30 1.53
C LEU A 77 -1.68 4.71 2.81
N VAL A 78 -1.63 3.83 3.81
CA VAL A 78 -0.91 4.08 5.07
C VAL A 78 0.60 4.25 4.81
N GLY A 79 1.20 3.38 3.98
CA GLY A 79 2.61 3.48 3.61
C GLY A 79 2.94 4.78 2.86
N ALA A 80 2.07 5.20 1.92
CA ALA A 80 2.21 6.46 1.20
C ALA A 80 2.09 7.67 2.15
N ALA A 81 1.09 7.67 3.04
CA ALA A 81 0.90 8.74 4.01
C ALA A 81 2.11 8.88 4.96
N LEU A 82 2.65 7.75 5.46
CA LEU A 82 3.82 7.75 6.33
C LEU A 82 5.08 8.25 5.61
N SER A 83 5.26 7.86 4.34
CA SER A 83 6.38 8.31 3.51
C SER A 83 6.32 9.82 3.25
N ILE A 84 5.13 10.36 2.93
CA ILE A 84 4.92 11.80 2.71
C ILE A 84 5.15 12.58 4.01
N ALA A 85 4.62 12.09 5.14
CA ALA A 85 4.84 12.71 6.43
C ALA A 85 6.34 12.74 6.78
N GLY A 86 7.06 11.63 6.60
CA GLY A 86 8.51 11.54 6.83
C GLY A 86 9.30 12.53 5.98
N ALA A 87 9.06 12.55 4.66
CA ALA A 87 9.71 13.47 3.74
C ALA A 87 9.42 14.95 4.08
N SER A 88 8.18 15.26 4.45
CA SER A 88 7.78 16.61 4.84
C SER A 88 8.48 17.07 6.12
N PHE A 89 8.54 16.23 7.15
CA PHE A 89 9.23 16.56 8.40
C PHE A 89 10.74 16.68 8.22
N GLN A 90 11.35 15.76 7.47
CA GLN A 90 12.78 15.86 7.12
C GLN A 90 13.08 17.16 6.37
N GLY A 91 12.19 17.60 5.48
CA GLY A 91 12.29 18.88 4.76
C GLY A 91 12.15 20.12 5.65
N ILE A 92 11.17 20.12 6.57
CA ILE A 92 10.93 21.24 7.50
C ILE A 92 12.10 21.42 8.46
N PHE A 93 12.53 20.33 9.11
CA PHE A 93 13.59 20.38 10.11
C PHE A 93 15.00 20.34 9.48
N LYS A 94 15.09 20.14 8.15
CA LYS A 94 16.34 19.94 7.41
C LYS A 94 17.26 18.93 8.09
N ASN A 95 16.68 17.91 8.70
CA ASN A 95 17.38 16.89 9.46
C ASN A 95 16.90 15.51 8.99
N PRO A 96 17.77 14.75 8.29
CA PRO A 96 17.41 13.44 7.72
C PRO A 96 17.14 12.36 8.78
N LEU A 97 17.43 12.62 10.05
CA LEU A 97 17.20 11.69 11.16
C LEU A 97 15.86 11.93 11.89
N VAL A 98 15.09 12.94 11.51
CA VAL A 98 13.79 13.22 12.13
C VAL A 98 12.72 12.30 11.55
N SER A 99 11.95 11.65 12.42
CA SER A 99 10.82 10.80 12.05
C SER A 99 9.48 11.35 12.62
N PRO A 100 8.35 11.16 11.90
CA PRO A 100 7.02 11.62 12.33
C PRO A 100 6.57 11.06 13.68
N ASP A 101 7.04 9.86 14.04
CA ASP A 101 6.66 9.15 15.26
C ASP A 101 6.99 9.93 16.55
N LEU A 102 7.94 10.88 16.45
CA LEU A 102 8.39 11.69 17.58
C LEU A 102 7.41 12.81 17.98
N LEU A 103 6.41 13.13 17.15
CA LEU A 103 5.50 14.27 17.37
C LEU A 103 4.21 13.89 18.13
N GLY A 104 4.09 12.65 18.64
CA GLY A 104 2.98 12.24 19.50
C GLY A 104 1.70 11.82 18.78
N VAL A 105 1.68 11.81 17.44
CA VAL A 105 0.53 11.37 16.63
C VAL A 105 0.17 9.91 16.94
N SER A 106 1.16 9.01 17.02
CA SER A 106 0.95 7.60 17.33
C SER A 106 0.41 7.38 18.75
N MET A 107 0.86 8.18 19.73
CA MET A 107 0.33 8.13 21.10
C MET A 107 -1.10 8.67 21.19
N GLY A 108 -1.41 9.75 20.46
CA GLY A 108 -2.77 10.31 20.38
C GLY A 108 -3.76 9.36 19.72
N ALA A 109 -3.37 8.68 18.63
CA ALA A 109 -4.18 7.66 17.98
C ALA A 109 -4.46 6.46 18.90
N GLY A 110 -3.44 5.98 19.62
CA GLY A 110 -3.58 4.91 20.60
C GLY A 110 -4.50 5.26 21.77
N PHE A 111 -4.35 6.47 22.33
CA PHE A 111 -5.26 6.97 23.37
C PHE A 111 -6.69 7.09 22.87
N GLY A 112 -6.90 7.69 21.69
CA GLY A 112 -8.23 7.82 21.08
C GLY A 112 -8.90 6.46 20.83
N ALA A 113 -8.15 5.48 20.32
CA ALA A 113 -8.64 4.12 20.14
C ALA A 113 -9.04 3.48 21.48
N ALA A 114 -8.22 3.62 22.53
CA ALA A 114 -8.52 3.10 23.86
C ALA A 114 -9.79 3.73 24.45
N VAL A 115 -9.96 5.06 24.30
CA VAL A 115 -11.17 5.76 24.74
C VAL A 115 -12.39 5.30 23.95
N ALA A 116 -12.30 5.16 22.63
CA ALA A 116 -13.41 4.68 21.80
C ALA A 116 -13.87 3.27 22.21
N ILE A 117 -12.92 2.36 22.48
CA ILE A 117 -13.20 1.02 23.00
C ILE A 117 -13.89 1.10 24.36
N LEU A 118 -13.35 1.91 25.28
CA LEU A 118 -13.92 2.07 26.63
C LEU A 118 -15.34 2.67 26.60
N ALA A 119 -15.60 3.56 25.65
CA ALA A 119 -16.90 4.20 25.46
C ALA A 119 -17.91 3.31 24.71
N ASN A 120 -17.58 2.06 24.35
CA ASN A 120 -18.39 1.19 23.48
C ASN A 120 -18.76 1.85 22.13
N ALA A 121 -17.86 2.67 21.59
CA ALA A 121 -18.03 3.33 20.30
C ALA A 121 -17.39 2.55 19.13
N GLY A 122 -16.94 1.31 19.37
CA GLY A 122 -16.22 0.44 18.42
C GLY A 122 -16.97 -0.85 18.09
#